data_AF-A0AAU4BK47-F1
#
_entry.id   AF-A0AAU4BK47-F1
#
_cell.length_a   1.000
_cell.length_b   1.000
_cell.length_c   1.000
_cell.angle_alpha   90.00
_cell.angle_beta   90.00
_cell.angle_gamma   90.00
#
_symmetry.space_group_name_H-M   'P 1'
#
loop_
_entity.id
_entity.type
_entity.pdbx_description
1 polymer ?
#
loop_
_entity_poly.entity_id
_entity_poly.type
_entity_poly.pdbx_seq_one_letter_code
_entity_poly.pdbx_strand_id
1 'polypeptide(L)'
;MTVEMFIAALIGGAIGLTELVARYRDKPVAALLSPGGLLFVFVNASASIVALIAVTASGWTFGLPASTTPDSLTVIRVIAAGIGSAAVLRMSFAPAQSRAAGTGPVALLNGILRLADGELERKRALSRLSHNDLAGLSFERDHAALAELCCHLMREFDLAEAQRLGGLAAELSSRDDLTDADKLDCWGLELTRLVGERALRQAARRLRDRPRDEPRPAAPEERPAAPAAEPEHAAETVPAPRPPIAKTSRLGAGTNGRTERKSFSDA
;
A
#
# COMPACT_ATOMS: atom_id res chain seq x y z
N MET A 1 2.83 -10.42 -46.22
CA MET A 1 3.25 -9.30 -45.35
C MET A 1 2.17 -8.83 -44.39
N THR A 2 0.92 -8.61 -44.82
CA THR A 2 -0.15 -8.10 -43.92
C THR A 2 -0.50 -9.06 -42.78
N VAL A 3 -0.58 -10.37 -43.06
CA VAL A 3 -0.92 -11.39 -42.05
C VAL A 3 0.18 -11.49 -40.99
N GLU A 4 1.43 -11.45 -41.44
CA GLU A 4 2.63 -11.50 -40.62
C GLU A 4 2.73 -10.29 -39.69
N MET A 5 2.42 -9.09 -40.21
CA MET A 5 2.34 -7.87 -39.41
C MET A 5 1.25 -7.98 -38.35
N PHE A 6 0.08 -8.51 -38.70
CA PHE A 6 -1.01 -8.72 -37.75
C PHE A 6 -0.60 -9.70 -36.63
N ILE A 7 0.03 -10.83 -36.97
CA ILE A 7 0.51 -11.81 -35.99
C ILE A 7 1.60 -11.19 -35.09
N ALA A 8 2.56 -10.45 -35.66
CA ALA A 8 3.58 -9.77 -34.88
C ALA A 8 2.96 -8.75 -33.91
N ALA A 9 1.97 -7.98 -34.37
CA ALA A 9 1.22 -7.03 -33.55
C ALA A 9 0.46 -7.72 -32.40
N LEU A 10 -0.14 -8.88 -32.66
CA LEU A 10 -0.81 -9.68 -31.62
C LEU A 10 0.18 -10.17 -30.56
N ILE A 11 1.36 -10.65 -30.96
CA ILE A 11 2.40 -11.09 -30.01
C ILE A 11 2.87 -9.90 -29.16
N GLY A 12 3.24 -8.79 -29.77
CA GLY A 12 3.67 -7.58 -29.06
C GLY A 12 2.60 -7.05 -28.12
N GLY A 13 1.36 -6.92 -28.63
CA GLY A 13 0.21 -6.48 -27.86
C GLY A 13 -0.09 -7.39 -26.67
N ALA A 14 -0.01 -8.72 -26.85
CA ALA A 14 -0.22 -9.68 -25.77
C ALA A 14 0.87 -9.58 -24.67
N ILE A 15 2.13 -9.34 -25.05
CA ILE A 15 3.21 -9.09 -24.08
C ILE A 15 2.93 -7.80 -23.29
N GLY A 16 2.59 -6.71 -23.99
CA GLY A 16 2.24 -5.44 -23.35
C GLY A 16 1.02 -5.56 -22.43
N LEU A 17 -0.01 -6.31 -22.85
CA LEU A 17 -1.18 -6.61 -22.03
C LEU A 17 -0.81 -7.38 -20.76
N THR A 18 0.03 -8.42 -20.89
CA THR A 18 0.46 -9.24 -19.76
C THR A 18 1.22 -8.41 -18.74
N GLU A 19 2.09 -7.50 -19.20
CA GLU A 19 2.81 -6.56 -18.35
C GLU A 19 1.86 -5.60 -17.62
N LEU A 20 0.85 -5.08 -18.31
CA LEU A 20 -0.16 -4.20 -17.73
C LEU A 20 -0.97 -4.91 -16.64
N VAL A 21 -1.41 -6.15 -16.89
CA VAL A 21 -2.13 -6.97 -15.91
C VAL A 21 -1.25 -7.27 -14.70
N ALA A 22 0.02 -7.61 -14.92
CA ALA A 22 0.97 -7.88 -13.84
C ALA A 22 1.24 -6.65 -12.97
N ARG A 23 1.20 -5.44 -13.56
CA ARG A 23 1.40 -4.14 -12.87
C ARG A 23 0.17 -3.69 -12.10
N TYR A 24 -1.03 -3.83 -12.67
CA TYR A 24 -2.29 -3.34 -12.08
C TYR A 24 -3.19 -4.48 -11.56
N ARG A 25 -2.64 -5.36 -10.74
CA ARG A 25 -3.31 -6.60 -10.26
C ARG A 25 -4.69 -6.37 -9.63
N ASP A 26 -4.87 -5.25 -8.94
CA ASP A 26 -6.12 -4.96 -8.23
C ASP A 26 -7.24 -4.44 -9.13
N LYS A 27 -6.90 -3.78 -10.25
CA LYS A 27 -7.86 -3.20 -11.21
C LYS A 27 -7.38 -3.37 -12.67
N PRO A 28 -7.14 -4.60 -13.14
CA PRO A 28 -6.49 -4.84 -14.43
C PRO A 28 -7.35 -4.39 -15.61
N VAL A 29 -8.67 -4.62 -15.54
CA VAL A 29 -9.61 -4.17 -16.57
C VAL A 29 -9.67 -2.65 -16.66
N ALA A 30 -9.65 -1.95 -15.52
CA ALA A 30 -9.67 -0.49 -15.50
C ALA A 30 -8.37 0.11 -16.05
N ALA A 31 -7.22 -0.55 -15.79
CA ALA A 31 -5.95 -0.19 -16.37
C ALA A 31 -5.91 -0.43 -17.88
N LEU A 32 -6.43 -1.56 -18.36
CA LEU A 32 -6.49 -1.88 -19.78
C LEU A 32 -7.33 -0.89 -20.59
N LEU A 33 -8.48 -0.50 -20.03
CA LEU A 33 -9.42 0.42 -20.68
C LEU A 33 -9.07 1.90 -20.45
N SER A 34 -7.96 2.21 -19.76
CA SER A 34 -7.51 3.59 -19.63
C SER A 34 -6.81 4.03 -20.93
N PRO A 35 -6.95 5.30 -21.36
CA PRO A 35 -6.16 5.85 -22.46
C PRO A 35 -4.67 5.52 -22.37
N GLY A 36 -4.07 5.63 -21.18
CA GLY A 36 -2.67 5.24 -20.96
C GLY A 36 -2.40 3.75 -21.19
N GLY A 37 -3.29 2.86 -20.71
CA GLY A 37 -3.16 1.42 -20.93
C GLY A 37 -3.36 1.01 -22.40
N LEU A 38 -4.31 1.61 -23.09
CA LEU A 38 -4.54 1.40 -24.52
C LEU A 38 -3.32 1.87 -25.34
N LEU A 39 -2.79 3.06 -25.02
CA LEU A 39 -1.57 3.58 -25.66
C LEU A 39 -0.37 2.65 -25.40
N PHE A 40 -0.25 2.12 -24.19
CA PHE A 40 0.81 1.17 -23.84
C PHE A 40 0.77 -0.10 -24.70
N VAL A 41 -0.41 -0.73 -24.83
CA VAL A 41 -0.60 -1.92 -25.68
C VAL A 41 -0.36 -1.58 -27.16
N PHE A 42 -0.84 -0.42 -27.62
CA PHE A 42 -0.64 0.05 -28.98
C PHE A 42 0.84 0.24 -29.33
N VAL A 43 1.63 0.85 -28.44
CA VAL A 43 3.08 1.03 -28.64
C VAL A 43 3.79 -0.32 -28.72
N ASN A 44 3.42 -1.28 -27.87
CA ASN A 44 4.00 -2.63 -27.92
C ASN A 44 3.67 -3.35 -29.24
N ALA A 45 2.41 -3.32 -29.68
CA ALA A 45 2.00 -3.91 -30.95
C ALA A 45 2.69 -3.25 -32.15
N SER A 46 2.77 -1.93 -32.16
CA SER A 46 3.44 -1.15 -33.21
C SER A 46 4.94 -1.44 -33.28
N ALA A 47 5.60 -1.57 -32.12
CA ALA A 47 7.02 -1.91 -32.07
C ALA A 47 7.32 -3.29 -32.67
N SER A 48 6.43 -4.28 -32.50
CA SER A 48 6.58 -5.59 -33.14
C SER A 48 6.43 -5.53 -34.65
N ILE A 49 5.53 -4.69 -35.18
CA ILE A 49 5.42 -4.45 -36.63
C ILE A 49 6.70 -3.81 -37.15
N VAL A 50 7.20 -2.77 -36.49
CA VAL A 50 8.44 -2.07 -36.89
C VAL A 50 9.64 -3.04 -36.86
N ALA A 51 9.74 -3.88 -35.82
CA ALA A 51 10.77 -4.90 -35.74
C ALA A 51 10.66 -5.93 -36.89
N LEU A 52 9.45 -6.37 -37.25
CA LEU A 52 9.25 -7.29 -38.36
C LEU A 52 9.67 -6.67 -39.69
N ILE A 53 9.32 -5.41 -39.93
CA ILE A 53 9.75 -4.66 -41.12
C ILE A 53 11.27 -4.60 -41.17
N ALA A 54 11.93 -4.23 -40.07
CA ALA A 54 13.38 -4.12 -40.00
C ALA A 54 14.10 -5.47 -40.26
N VAL A 55 13.63 -6.54 -39.62
CA VAL A 55 14.18 -7.90 -39.80
C VAL A 55 13.98 -8.41 -41.23
N THR A 56 12.83 -8.12 -41.83
CA THR A 56 12.52 -8.57 -43.20
C THR A 56 13.31 -7.75 -44.23
N ALA A 57 13.34 -6.43 -44.08
CA ALA A 57 14.03 -5.52 -45.00
C ALA A 57 15.56 -5.70 -44.97
N SER A 58 16.14 -6.04 -43.82
CA SER A 58 17.56 -6.35 -43.70
C SER A 58 17.95 -7.72 -44.26
N GLY A 59 16.97 -8.54 -44.66
CA GLY A 59 17.22 -9.90 -45.12
C GLY A 59 17.70 -10.85 -44.02
N TRP A 60 17.53 -10.49 -42.74
CA TRP A 60 18.06 -11.28 -41.63
C TRP A 60 17.44 -12.69 -41.60
N THR A 61 18.28 -13.72 -41.64
CA THR A 61 17.88 -15.14 -41.67
C THR A 61 18.08 -15.86 -40.35
N PHE A 62 18.55 -15.17 -39.31
CA PHE A 62 18.88 -15.77 -38.00
C PHE A 62 19.78 -17.01 -38.07
N GLY A 63 20.68 -17.08 -39.08
CA GLY A 63 21.61 -18.18 -39.25
C GLY A 63 21.00 -19.47 -39.82
N LEU A 64 19.75 -19.41 -40.31
CA LEU A 64 19.09 -20.57 -40.93
C LEU A 64 19.76 -20.96 -42.26
N PRO A 65 19.83 -22.26 -42.61
CA PRO A 65 20.36 -22.73 -43.88
C PRO A 65 19.62 -22.14 -45.08
N ALA A 66 20.32 -21.96 -46.20
CA ALA A 66 19.71 -21.49 -47.45
C ALA A 66 18.64 -22.44 -48.01
N SER A 67 18.64 -23.71 -47.59
CA SER A 67 17.59 -24.69 -47.92
C SER A 67 16.29 -24.52 -47.12
N THR A 68 16.24 -23.59 -46.17
CA THR A 68 15.05 -23.35 -45.35
C THR A 68 13.91 -22.82 -46.21
N THR A 69 12.73 -23.40 -46.07
CA THR A 69 11.52 -22.94 -46.76
C THR A 69 11.19 -21.49 -46.40
N PRO A 70 10.68 -20.67 -47.35
CA PRO A 70 10.26 -19.29 -47.07
C PRO A 70 9.27 -19.16 -45.91
N ASP A 71 8.36 -20.12 -45.74
CA ASP A 71 7.35 -20.10 -44.68
C ASP A 71 7.99 -20.24 -43.29
N SER A 72 8.90 -21.21 -43.12
CA SER A 72 9.63 -21.41 -41.85
C SER A 72 10.44 -20.17 -41.45
N LEU A 73 11.11 -19.54 -42.42
CA LEU A 73 11.84 -18.28 -42.20
C LEU A 73 10.88 -17.16 -41.76
N THR A 74 9.72 -17.07 -42.39
CA THR A 74 8.70 -16.06 -42.08
C THR A 74 8.17 -16.23 -40.65
N VAL A 75 7.86 -17.45 -40.23
CA VAL A 75 7.43 -17.76 -38.85
C VAL A 75 8.47 -17.30 -37.83
N ILE A 76 9.75 -17.62 -38.08
CA ILE A 76 10.85 -17.24 -37.17
C ILE A 76 11.00 -15.72 -37.10
N ARG A 77 10.91 -15.01 -38.23
CA ARG A 77 10.96 -13.54 -38.26
C ARG A 77 9.82 -12.90 -37.47
N VAL A 78 8.60 -13.42 -37.58
CA VAL A 78 7.42 -12.94 -36.83
C VAL A 78 7.61 -13.13 -35.33
N ILE A 79 8.03 -14.33 -34.90
CA ILE A 79 8.27 -14.62 -33.47
C ILE A 79 9.41 -13.74 -32.93
N ALA A 80 10.53 -13.68 -33.65
CA ALA A 80 11.69 -12.89 -33.27
C ALA A 80 11.37 -11.39 -33.19
N ALA A 81 10.56 -10.86 -34.12
CA ALA A 81 10.10 -9.49 -34.09
C ALA A 81 9.17 -9.22 -32.91
N GLY A 82 8.18 -10.09 -32.66
CA GLY A 82 7.21 -9.93 -31.57
C GLY A 82 7.86 -9.94 -30.19
N ILE A 83 8.73 -10.93 -29.93
CA ILE A 83 9.43 -11.05 -28.64
C ILE A 83 10.59 -10.05 -28.54
N GLY A 84 11.35 -9.88 -29.63
CA GLY A 84 12.52 -9.02 -29.68
C GLY A 84 12.17 -7.54 -29.49
N SER A 85 11.04 -7.08 -30.05
CA SER A 85 10.58 -5.70 -29.83
C SER A 85 10.31 -5.43 -28.35
N ALA A 86 9.74 -6.39 -27.63
CA ALA A 86 9.50 -6.28 -26.20
C ALA A 86 10.80 -6.16 -25.41
N ALA A 87 11.84 -6.91 -25.78
CA ALA A 87 13.16 -6.81 -25.18
C ALA A 87 13.80 -5.43 -25.45
N VAL A 88 13.76 -4.95 -26.69
CA VAL A 88 14.32 -3.65 -27.09
C VAL A 88 13.61 -2.49 -26.37
N LEU A 89 12.28 -2.53 -26.28
CA LEU A 89 11.51 -1.51 -25.57
C LEU A 89 11.84 -1.41 -24.07
N ARG A 90 12.35 -2.49 -23.47
CA ARG A 90 12.76 -2.53 -22.06
C ARG A 90 14.21 -2.12 -21.84
N MET A 91 14.99 -1.91 -22.90
CA MET A 91 16.38 -1.49 -22.77
C MET A 91 16.45 -0.07 -22.20
N SER A 92 17.37 0.11 -21.26
CA SER A 92 17.73 1.39 -20.66
C SER A 92 19.20 1.67 -20.98
N PHE A 93 19.50 2.86 -21.48
CA PHE A 93 20.87 3.32 -21.65
C PHE A 93 21.14 4.43 -20.62
N ALA A 94 21.95 4.11 -19.61
CA ALA A 94 22.39 5.09 -18.63
C ALA A 94 23.92 5.27 -18.77
N PRO A 95 24.43 6.50 -18.92
CA PRO A 95 25.85 6.75 -18.79
C PRO A 95 26.32 6.31 -17.39
N ALA A 96 27.50 5.68 -17.29
CA ALA A 96 28.02 5.13 -16.04
C ALA A 96 28.16 6.16 -14.89
N GLN A 97 28.13 7.46 -15.19
CA GLN A 97 28.26 8.56 -14.22
C GLN A 97 26.96 9.33 -13.97
N SER A 98 25.84 8.93 -14.58
CA SER A 98 24.56 9.63 -14.45
C SER A 98 23.76 9.13 -13.24
N ARG A 99 23.47 10.03 -12.29
CA ARG A 99 22.38 9.84 -11.29
C ARG A 99 20.97 10.08 -11.88
N ALA A 100 20.87 10.54 -13.13
CA ALA A 100 19.60 10.77 -13.79
C ALA A 100 18.99 9.46 -14.32
N ALA A 101 17.66 9.42 -14.40
CA ALA A 101 16.89 8.31 -14.95
C ALA A 101 17.45 7.88 -16.32
N GLY A 102 17.59 6.57 -16.53
CA GLY A 102 18.13 6.03 -17.78
C GLY A 102 17.40 6.57 -19.01
N THR A 103 18.17 6.93 -20.04
CA THR A 103 17.65 7.40 -21.33
C THR A 103 17.42 6.18 -22.22
N GLY A 104 16.25 6.04 -22.83
CA GLY A 104 16.00 4.92 -23.74
C GLY A 104 14.52 4.64 -23.99
N PRO A 105 14.21 3.61 -24.79
CA PRO A 105 12.84 3.22 -25.10
C PRO A 105 11.98 2.97 -23.84
N VAL A 106 12.60 2.46 -22.77
CA VAL A 106 11.89 2.22 -21.51
C VAL A 106 11.40 3.51 -20.84
N ALA A 107 12.06 4.65 -21.08
CA ALA A 107 11.62 5.94 -20.55
C ALA A 107 10.30 6.39 -21.17
N LEU A 108 10.10 6.13 -22.47
CA LEU A 108 8.83 6.37 -23.15
C LEU A 108 7.71 5.51 -22.54
N LEU A 109 7.96 4.21 -22.35
CA LEU A 109 7.00 3.31 -21.71
C LEU A 109 6.64 3.76 -20.31
N ASN A 110 7.63 4.17 -19.51
CA ASN A 110 7.41 4.71 -18.18
C ASN A 110 6.59 6.00 -18.19
N GLY A 111 6.79 6.88 -19.18
CA GLY A 111 5.97 8.07 -19.38
C GLY A 111 4.51 7.74 -19.65
N ILE A 112 4.25 6.74 -20.50
CA ILE A 112 2.89 6.26 -20.81
C ILE A 112 2.24 5.65 -19.57
N LEU A 113 2.98 4.84 -18.82
CA LEU A 113 2.46 4.22 -17.59
C LEU A 113 2.13 5.27 -16.53
N ARG A 114 2.87 6.38 -16.44
CA ARG A 114 2.52 7.51 -15.56
C ARG A 114 1.19 8.17 -15.93
N LEU A 115 0.85 8.23 -17.22
CA LEU A 115 -0.47 8.72 -17.66
C LEU A 115 -1.59 7.78 -17.17
N ALA A 116 -1.39 6.47 -17.32
CA ALA A 116 -2.33 5.47 -16.81
C ALA A 116 -2.47 5.56 -15.28
N ASP A 117 -1.36 5.72 -14.56
CA ASP A 117 -1.34 5.90 -13.11
C ASP A 117 -2.19 7.12 -12.69
N GLY A 118 -1.96 8.29 -13.30
CA GLY A 118 -2.70 9.51 -12.96
C GLY A 118 -4.20 9.45 -13.30
N GLU A 119 -4.61 8.70 -14.32
CA GLU A 119 -6.03 8.46 -14.62
C GLU A 119 -6.68 7.50 -13.62
N LEU A 120 -5.99 6.42 -13.27
CA LEU A 120 -6.48 5.49 -12.26
C LEU A 120 -6.56 6.17 -10.90
N GLU A 121 -5.61 7.03 -10.56
CA GLU A 121 -5.64 7.84 -9.35
C GLU A 121 -6.83 8.81 -9.34
N ARG A 122 -7.09 9.53 -10.44
CA ARG A 122 -8.29 10.38 -10.56
C ARG A 122 -9.58 9.59 -10.38
N LYS A 123 -9.72 8.44 -11.03
CA LYS A 123 -10.89 7.56 -10.87
C LYS A 123 -11.02 7.04 -9.44
N ARG A 124 -9.90 6.69 -8.78
CA ARG A 124 -9.89 6.28 -7.37
C ARG A 124 -10.30 7.43 -6.45
N ALA A 125 -9.80 8.64 -6.68
CA ALA A 125 -10.14 9.82 -5.89
C ALA A 125 -11.65 10.12 -5.97
N LEU A 126 -12.23 10.08 -7.18
CA LEU A 126 -13.67 10.26 -7.36
C LEU A 126 -14.50 9.14 -6.70
N SER A 127 -14.03 7.89 -6.79
CA SER A 127 -14.71 6.75 -6.16
C SER A 127 -14.72 6.81 -4.64
N ARG A 128 -13.67 7.38 -4.04
CA ARG A 128 -13.54 7.49 -2.58
C ARG A 128 -14.52 8.49 -1.97
N LEU A 129 -14.92 9.52 -2.72
CA LEU A 129 -15.92 10.50 -2.29
C LEU A 129 -17.35 10.10 -2.67
N SER A 130 -17.54 9.11 -3.55
CA SER A 130 -18.88 8.71 -4.03
C SER A 130 -19.52 7.58 -3.22
N HIS A 131 -18.74 6.84 -2.42
CA HIS A 131 -19.24 5.73 -1.64
C HIS A 131 -19.44 6.13 -0.18
N ASN A 132 -20.68 6.03 0.30
CA ASN A 132 -21.02 6.27 1.71
C ASN A 132 -20.76 5.00 2.55
N ASP A 133 -19.54 4.45 2.45
CA ASP A 133 -19.17 3.18 3.08
C ASP A 133 -19.16 3.26 4.60
N LEU A 134 -19.01 4.49 5.12
CA LEU A 134 -19.03 4.83 6.55
C LEU A 134 -20.40 5.32 7.04
N ALA A 135 -21.44 5.27 6.19
CA ALA A 135 -22.80 5.67 6.56
C ALA A 135 -23.25 5.06 7.89
N GLY A 136 -23.68 5.90 8.82
CA GLY A 136 -24.19 5.49 10.14
C GLY A 136 -23.10 5.32 11.22
N LEU A 137 -21.84 5.56 10.88
CA LEU A 137 -20.76 5.79 11.85
C LEU A 137 -20.63 7.30 12.12
N SER A 138 -19.95 7.63 13.21
CA SER A 138 -19.60 8.99 13.63
C SER A 138 -18.10 9.07 13.87
N PHE A 139 -17.45 10.16 13.44
CA PHE A 139 -16.03 10.33 13.71
C PHE A 139 -15.81 10.39 15.22
N GLU A 140 -16.52 11.28 15.94
CA GLU A 140 -16.38 11.46 17.39
C GLU A 140 -16.47 10.14 18.18
N ARG A 141 -17.38 9.26 17.79
CA ARG A 141 -17.61 7.99 18.50
C ARG A 141 -16.76 6.82 18.00
N ASP A 142 -16.61 6.70 16.69
CA ASP A 142 -16.25 5.43 16.05
C ASP A 142 -14.82 5.43 15.47
N HIS A 143 -14.15 6.60 15.37
CA HIS A 143 -12.85 6.73 14.69
C HIS A 143 -11.76 5.79 15.26
N ALA A 144 -11.66 5.69 16.59
CA ALA A 144 -10.65 4.89 17.27
C ALA A 144 -10.88 3.38 17.06
N ALA A 145 -12.12 2.92 17.26
CA ALA A 145 -12.50 1.52 17.07
C ALA A 145 -12.35 1.09 15.61
N LEU A 146 -12.68 1.99 14.67
CA LEU A 146 -12.50 1.73 13.24
C LEU A 146 -11.02 1.59 12.86
N ALA A 147 -10.16 2.46 13.39
CA ALA A 147 -8.72 2.36 13.16
C ALA A 147 -8.13 1.11 13.77
N GLU A 148 -8.54 0.73 14.99
CA GLU A 148 -8.08 -0.50 15.62
C GLU A 148 -8.44 -1.74 14.78
N LEU A 149 -9.68 -1.83 14.29
CA LEU A 149 -10.09 -2.92 13.39
C LEU A 149 -9.27 -2.94 12.10
N CYS A 150 -8.97 -1.78 11.53
CA CYS A 150 -8.12 -1.66 10.35
C CYS A 150 -6.68 -2.11 10.64
N CYS A 151 -6.10 -1.70 11.77
CA CYS A 151 -4.75 -2.11 12.16
C CYS A 151 -4.61 -3.63 12.32
N HIS A 152 -5.62 -4.30 12.86
CA HIS A 152 -5.61 -5.76 12.98
C HIS A 152 -5.73 -6.51 11.63
N LEU A 153 -6.19 -5.83 10.58
CA LEU A 153 -6.23 -6.40 9.22
C LEU A 153 -4.86 -6.32 8.53
N MET A 154 -3.90 -5.59 9.09
CA MET A 154 -2.56 -5.46 8.53
C MET A 154 -1.61 -6.52 9.07
N ARG A 155 -0.80 -7.07 8.16
CA ARG A 155 0.22 -8.07 8.49
C ARG A 155 1.50 -7.43 9.03
N GLU A 156 1.79 -6.21 8.59
CA GLU A 156 2.92 -5.38 8.99
C GLU A 156 2.35 -3.99 9.27
N PHE A 157 2.53 -3.47 10.48
CA PHE A 157 2.11 -2.13 10.88
C PHE A 157 3.22 -1.50 11.69
N ASP A 158 3.74 -0.36 11.22
CA ASP A 158 4.87 0.30 11.86
C ASP A 158 4.45 1.47 12.77
N LEU A 159 5.40 1.90 13.61
CA LEU A 159 5.17 3.01 14.55
C LEU A 159 4.89 4.34 13.82
N ALA A 160 5.45 4.53 12.62
CA ALA A 160 5.30 5.76 11.87
C ALA A 160 3.86 5.90 11.33
N GLU A 161 3.26 4.81 10.86
CA GLU A 161 1.87 4.75 10.45
C GLU A 161 0.92 4.99 11.62
N ALA A 162 1.20 4.39 12.80
CA ALA A 162 0.45 4.63 14.02
C ALA A 162 0.49 6.10 14.46
N GLN A 163 1.68 6.72 14.44
CA GLN A 163 1.84 8.13 14.77
C GLN A 163 1.12 9.04 13.77
N ARG A 164 1.15 8.69 12.48
CA ARG A 164 0.47 9.44 11.43
C ARG A 164 -1.05 9.39 11.58
N LEU A 165 -1.62 8.22 11.89
CA LEU A 165 -3.04 8.09 12.21
C LEU A 165 -3.41 8.88 13.46
N GLY A 166 -2.63 8.74 14.55
CA GLY A 166 -2.88 9.47 15.78
C GLY A 166 -2.84 10.99 15.60
N GLY A 167 -1.87 11.50 14.83
CA GLY A 167 -1.75 12.92 14.51
C GLY A 167 -2.95 13.44 13.71
N LEU A 168 -3.39 12.69 12.70
CA LEU A 168 -4.57 13.04 11.92
C LEU A 168 -5.86 13.02 12.77
N ALA A 169 -6.02 12.03 13.64
CA ALA A 169 -7.19 11.97 14.53
C ALA A 169 -7.25 13.20 15.44
N ALA A 170 -6.11 13.60 16.02
CA ALA A 170 -6.02 14.80 16.85
C ALA A 170 -6.30 16.08 16.05
N GLU A 171 -5.74 16.19 14.84
CA GLU A 171 -5.99 17.33 13.94
C GLU A 171 -7.47 17.45 13.62
N LEU A 172 -8.11 16.38 13.12
CA LEU A 172 -9.53 16.37 12.77
C LEU A 172 -10.44 16.63 13.99
N SER A 173 -10.09 16.09 15.16
CA SER A 173 -10.83 16.36 16.40
C SER A 173 -10.83 17.84 16.74
N SER A 174 -9.70 18.53 16.54
CA SER A 174 -9.54 19.96 16.84
C SER A 174 -10.16 20.93 15.82
N ARG A 175 -10.66 20.43 14.68
CA ARG A 175 -11.24 21.25 13.61
C ARG A 175 -12.73 21.46 13.87
N ASP A 176 -13.10 22.67 14.29
CA ASP A 176 -14.51 23.04 14.51
C ASP A 176 -15.24 23.48 13.23
N ASP A 177 -14.49 23.73 12.15
CA ASP A 177 -15.00 24.14 10.85
C ASP A 177 -15.50 22.97 9.98
N LEU A 178 -15.25 21.72 10.41
CA LEU A 178 -15.66 20.51 9.70
C LEU A 178 -16.81 19.81 10.44
N THR A 179 -17.78 19.29 9.69
CA THR A 179 -18.83 18.45 10.28
C THR A 179 -18.27 17.09 10.70
N ASP A 180 -18.96 16.39 11.61
CA ASP A 180 -18.58 15.01 12.01
C ASP A 180 -18.48 14.06 10.80
N ALA A 181 -19.36 14.25 9.81
CA ALA A 181 -19.32 13.51 8.55
C ALA A 181 -18.08 13.84 7.71
N ASP A 182 -17.71 15.13 7.59
CA ASP A 182 -16.51 15.53 6.85
C ASP A 182 -15.22 15.00 7.53
N LYS A 183 -15.18 15.04 8.87
CA LYS A 183 -14.08 14.45 9.64
C LYS A 183 -14.00 12.94 9.40
N LEU A 184 -15.14 12.25 9.39
CA LEU A 184 -15.23 10.81 9.15
C LEU A 184 -14.80 10.46 7.72
N ASP A 185 -15.15 11.27 6.74
CA ASP A 185 -14.72 11.09 5.34
C ASP A 185 -13.21 11.27 5.20
N CYS A 186 -12.64 12.34 5.78
CA CYS A 186 -11.18 12.54 5.82
C CYS A 186 -10.46 11.37 6.51
N TRP A 187 -11.00 10.87 7.62
CA TRP A 187 -10.48 9.71 8.32
C TRP A 187 -10.56 8.43 7.46
N GLY A 188 -11.70 8.21 6.80
CA GLY A 188 -11.95 7.10 5.90
C GLY A 188 -11.00 7.06 4.71
N LEU A 189 -10.63 8.22 4.16
CA LEU A 189 -9.64 8.32 3.08
C LEU A 189 -8.26 7.79 3.50
N GLU A 190 -7.85 8.11 4.73
CA GLU A 190 -6.56 7.70 5.26
C GLU A 190 -6.53 6.23 5.68
N LEU A 191 -7.63 5.72 6.23
CA LEU A 191 -7.78 4.28 6.45
C LEU A 191 -7.84 3.50 5.13
N THR A 192 -8.48 4.04 4.09
CA THR A 192 -8.51 3.42 2.75
C THR A 192 -7.11 3.32 2.16
N ARG A 193 -6.25 4.33 2.39
CA ARG A 193 -4.84 4.27 1.97
C ARG A 193 -4.11 3.12 2.67
N LEU A 194 -4.40 2.91 3.95
CA LEU A 194 -3.71 1.98 4.82
C LEU A 194 -4.12 0.52 4.55
N VAL A 195 -5.42 0.22 4.55
CA VAL A 195 -5.94 -1.16 4.46
C VAL A 195 -6.63 -1.49 3.14
N GLY A 196 -6.89 -0.48 2.31
CA GLY A 196 -7.68 -0.64 1.10
C GLY A 196 -9.19 -0.58 1.33
N GLU A 197 -9.93 -0.30 0.25
CA GLU A 197 -11.37 0.00 0.25
C GLU A 197 -12.24 -1.19 0.74
N ARG A 198 -11.83 -2.42 0.42
CA ARG A 198 -12.58 -3.64 0.81
C ARG A 198 -12.46 -3.91 2.31
N ALA A 199 -11.25 -3.77 2.84
CA ALA A 199 -10.97 -3.98 4.25
C ALA A 199 -11.68 -2.92 5.10
N LEU A 200 -11.62 -1.64 4.70
CA LEU A 200 -12.33 -0.55 5.38
C LEU A 200 -13.84 -0.81 5.39
N ARG A 201 -14.43 -1.19 4.25
CA ARG A 201 -15.86 -1.54 4.18
C ARG A 201 -16.24 -2.67 5.14
N GLN A 202 -15.41 -3.71 5.22
CA GLN A 202 -15.67 -4.83 6.10
C GLN A 202 -15.55 -4.45 7.58
N ALA A 203 -14.54 -3.65 7.95
CA ALA A 203 -14.38 -3.10 9.29
C ALA A 203 -15.57 -2.20 9.68
N ALA A 204 -15.98 -1.29 8.78
CA ALA A 204 -17.10 -0.39 9.00
C ALA A 204 -18.44 -1.12 9.14
N ARG A 205 -18.66 -2.20 8.38
CA ARG A 205 -19.85 -3.07 8.56
C ARG A 205 -19.82 -3.75 9.92
N ARG A 206 -18.69 -4.36 10.29
CA ARG A 206 -18.56 -5.06 11.56
C ARG A 206 -18.74 -4.14 12.77
N LEU A 207 -18.28 -2.89 12.66
CA LEU A 207 -18.46 -1.89 13.71
C LEU A 207 -19.93 -1.47 13.85
N ARG A 208 -20.65 -1.30 12.73
CA ARG A 208 -22.09 -0.99 12.72
C ARG A 208 -22.94 -2.09 13.33
N ASP A 209 -22.60 -3.35 13.04
CA ASP A 209 -23.35 -4.51 13.48
C ASP A 209 -23.08 -4.88 14.96
N ARG A 210 -22.13 -4.19 15.62
CA ARG A 210 -21.80 -4.46 17.02
C ARG A 210 -22.94 -3.99 17.93
N PRO A 211 -23.47 -4.86 18.83
CA PRO A 211 -24.41 -4.43 19.85
C PRO A 211 -23.77 -3.31 20.68
N ARG A 212 -24.46 -2.19 20.81
CA ARG A 212 -24.01 -1.07 21.65
C ARG A 212 -24.20 -1.49 23.09
N ASP A 213 -23.11 -1.68 23.83
CA ASP A 213 -23.18 -1.75 25.28
C ASP A 213 -23.60 -0.37 25.77
N GLU A 214 -24.89 -0.18 26.05
CA GLU A 214 -25.34 0.94 26.88
C GLU A 214 -24.62 0.83 28.24
N PRO A 215 -24.17 1.95 28.83
CA PRO A 215 -23.60 1.92 30.16
C PRO A 215 -24.59 1.25 31.12
N ARG A 216 -24.26 0.05 31.59
CA ARG A 216 -25.05 -0.67 32.58
C ARG A 216 -25.26 0.28 33.76
N PRO A 217 -26.49 0.68 34.12
CA PRO A 217 -26.70 1.56 35.25
C PRO A 217 -26.04 0.91 36.48
N ALA A 218 -25.17 1.68 37.13
CA ALA A 218 -24.44 1.25 38.31
C ALA A 218 -25.42 0.60 39.28
N ALA A 219 -25.21 -0.68 39.57
CA ALA A 219 -26.00 -1.36 40.59
C ALA A 219 -25.89 -0.55 41.90
N PRO A 220 -26.98 -0.39 42.68
CA PRO A 220 -26.94 0.39 43.91
C PRO A 220 -25.84 -0.17 44.82
N GLU A 221 -24.94 0.72 45.21
CA GLU A 221 -23.85 0.46 46.14
C GLU A 221 -24.45 -0.07 47.45
N GLU A 222 -24.29 -1.38 47.67
CA GLU A 222 -24.71 -2.05 48.90
C GLU A 222 -23.87 -1.47 50.05
N ARG A 223 -24.47 -0.58 50.84
CA ARG A 223 -23.82 -0.01 52.04
C ARG A 223 -23.32 -1.15 52.92
N PRO A 224 -22.03 -1.17 53.32
CA PRO A 224 -21.54 -2.13 54.30
C PRO A 224 -22.30 -1.95 55.62
N ALA A 225 -22.95 -3.03 56.08
CA ALA A 225 -23.53 -3.09 57.41
C ALA A 225 -22.44 -2.87 58.48
N ALA A 226 -22.74 -2.04 59.47
CA ALA A 226 -21.86 -1.74 60.60
C ALA A 226 -21.48 -3.04 61.37
N PRO A 227 -20.25 -3.15 61.89
CA PRO A 227 -19.79 -4.35 62.58
C PRO A 227 -20.47 -4.48 63.94
N ALA A 228 -21.06 -5.64 64.20
CA ALA A 228 -21.53 -6.03 65.53
C ALA A 228 -20.34 -6.21 66.47
N ALA A 229 -20.42 -5.61 67.65
CA ALA A 229 -19.44 -5.74 68.71
C ALA A 229 -19.56 -7.11 69.39
N GLU A 230 -18.44 -7.84 69.49
CA GLU A 230 -18.28 -8.98 70.41
C GLU A 230 -17.30 -8.61 71.55
N PRO A 231 -17.51 -9.13 72.77
CA PRO A 231 -16.82 -8.67 73.98
C PRO A 231 -15.47 -9.35 74.22
N GLU A 232 -14.58 -8.62 74.91
CA GLU A 232 -13.29 -9.04 75.46
C GLU A 232 -13.37 -10.31 76.33
N HIS A 233 -12.36 -11.19 76.25
CA HIS A 233 -11.45 -11.52 77.37
C HIS A 233 -10.41 -12.58 76.99
N ALA A 234 -9.13 -12.27 77.24
CA ALA A 234 -8.16 -13.06 78.03
C ALA A 234 -6.73 -12.88 77.50
N ALA A 235 -5.89 -12.34 78.39
CA ALA A 235 -4.50 -11.98 78.18
C ALA A 235 -3.55 -13.18 78.27
N GLU A 236 -2.53 -13.24 77.41
CA GLU A 236 -1.18 -13.66 77.79
C GLU A 236 -0.20 -13.35 76.64
N THR A 237 0.87 -12.57 76.87
CA THR A 237 2.20 -12.75 76.23
C THR A 237 3.21 -11.71 76.71
N VAL A 238 4.35 -12.19 77.20
CA VAL A 238 5.62 -11.47 77.44
C VAL A 238 6.75 -12.51 77.24
N PRO A 239 7.99 -12.21 76.78
CA PRO A 239 8.51 -11.15 75.89
C PRO A 239 9.41 -11.69 74.73
N ALA A 240 9.87 -10.78 73.86
CA ALA A 240 10.88 -10.97 72.78
C ALA A 240 12.31 -11.24 73.32
N PRO A 241 13.32 -11.69 72.51
CA PRO A 241 14.06 -10.77 71.61
C PRO A 241 14.88 -11.34 70.40
N ARG A 242 15.24 -10.43 69.46
CA ARG A 242 16.52 -10.20 68.72
C ARG A 242 16.53 -10.22 67.15
N PRO A 243 17.16 -9.21 66.50
CA PRO A 243 17.47 -9.10 65.06
C PRO A 243 18.88 -9.71 64.75
N PRO A 244 19.52 -9.76 63.52
CA PRO A 244 19.72 -8.61 62.59
C PRO A 244 20.08 -8.91 61.07
N ILE A 245 20.49 -7.83 60.36
CA ILE A 245 21.37 -7.74 59.14
C ILE A 245 20.69 -7.95 57.77
N ALA A 246 20.35 -6.92 56.98
CA ALA A 246 21.16 -5.96 56.19
C ALA A 246 21.68 -6.47 54.82
N LYS A 247 21.35 -5.71 53.75
CA LYS A 247 22.14 -5.37 52.53
C LYS A 247 21.21 -4.57 51.60
N THR A 248 21.21 -3.22 51.65
CA THR A 248 21.99 -2.33 50.76
C THR A 248 22.12 -2.82 49.32
N SER A 249 21.48 -2.13 48.37
CA SER A 249 22.25 -1.44 47.33
C SER A 249 21.39 -0.38 46.63
N ARG A 250 22.05 0.76 46.40
CA ARG A 250 21.54 2.02 45.86
C ARG A 250 21.87 2.14 44.36
N LEU A 251 21.23 3.15 43.74
CA LEU A 251 21.72 4.01 42.64
C LEU A 251 21.69 3.41 41.23
N GLY A 252 21.30 4.16 40.19
CA GLY A 252 20.96 5.58 40.15
C GLY A 252 20.42 6.00 38.78
N ALA A 253 19.64 7.08 38.81
CA ALA A 253 19.18 7.82 37.64
C ALA A 253 20.32 8.65 37.05
N GLY A 254 20.33 8.81 35.73
CA GLY A 254 21.24 9.70 35.02
C GLY A 254 20.62 10.18 33.71
N THR A 255 20.06 11.38 33.74
CA THR A 255 19.54 12.14 32.61
C THR A 255 20.63 12.95 31.89
N ASN A 256 20.45 13.07 30.58
CA ASN A 256 20.83 14.18 29.68
C ASN A 256 22.30 14.46 29.35
N GLY A 257 22.57 14.51 28.04
CA GLY A 257 23.36 15.61 27.49
C GLY A 257 24.13 15.35 26.20
N ARG A 258 23.66 15.99 25.12
CA ARG A 258 24.46 16.81 24.19
C ARG A 258 25.01 16.18 22.90
N THR A 259 24.42 16.68 21.82
CA THR A 259 24.85 16.79 20.42
C THR A 259 26.33 17.04 20.19
N GLU A 260 26.91 16.35 19.19
CA GLU A 260 27.85 16.97 18.27
C GLU A 260 27.81 16.34 16.87
N ARG A 261 27.82 17.23 15.88
CA ARG A 261 27.62 17.03 14.45
C ARG A 261 29.01 17.06 13.82
N LYS A 262 29.45 16.00 13.14
CA LYS A 262 30.66 16.04 12.29
C LYS A 262 30.30 15.73 10.84
N SER A 263 30.49 16.78 10.03
CA SER A 263 30.55 16.78 8.58
C SER A 263 31.79 16.03 8.12
N PHE A 264 31.63 15.05 7.24
CA PHE A 264 32.73 14.48 6.46
C PHE A 264 32.57 14.94 5.00
N SER A 265 33.57 15.69 4.56
CA SER A 265 33.88 15.99 3.17
C SER A 265 35.10 15.14 2.83
N ASP A 266 35.04 14.35 1.77
CA ASP A 266 36.17 13.75 1.04
C ASP A 266 35.65 13.56 -0.41
N ALA A 267 36.23 14.25 -1.39
CA ALA A 267 37.46 13.91 -2.14
C ALA A 267 37.13 13.14 -3.43
#